data_AF-A0A1X0K581-F1
#
_entry.id   AF-A0A1X0K581-F1
#
_cell.length_a   1.000
_cell.length_b   1.000
_cell.length_c   1.000
_cell.angle_alpha   90.00
_cell.angle_beta   90.00
_cell.angle_gamma   90.00
#
_symmetry.space_group_name_H-M   'P 1'
#
loop_
_entity.id
_entity.type
_entity.pdbx_description
1 polymer ?
#
loop_
_entity_poly.entity_id
_entity_poly.type
_entity_poly.pdbx_seq_one_letter_code
_entity_poly.pdbx_strand_id
1 'polypeptide(L)'
;MTHSLILLLALLIGVVAGLRSLTAPAVVAWAAYIGWIDLHGTWASWMANIITVIVFTVLAVGELVNDKLPKTPARTAPPIFAARIVMGGLAGAALGAWPHWTFTALGAGVIGAVLGTLGGYQARKRLAAATGKDLPIALLEDAVAILGGFAIAAVTGHVLTEYLLTAVK
;
A
#
# COMPACT_ATOMS: atom_id res chain seq x y z
N MET A 1 -20.17 -5.62 -9.69
CA MET A 1 -18.81 -5.57 -10.27
C MET A 1 -17.86 -4.71 -9.43
N THR A 2 -18.32 -3.55 -8.95
CA THR A 2 -17.51 -2.61 -8.14
C THR A 2 -16.89 -3.21 -6.88
N HIS A 3 -17.63 -4.03 -6.12
CA HIS A 3 -17.11 -4.68 -4.90
C HIS A 3 -15.85 -5.52 -5.18
N SER A 4 -15.94 -6.45 -6.14
CA SER A 4 -14.81 -7.32 -6.52
C SER A 4 -13.60 -6.51 -6.99
N LEU A 5 -13.82 -5.39 -7.67
CA LEU A 5 -12.74 -4.54 -8.15
C LEU A 5 -12.07 -3.76 -7.02
N ILE A 6 -12.83 -3.24 -6.05
CA ILE A 6 -12.25 -2.64 -4.83
C ILE A 6 -11.47 -3.69 -4.02
N LEU A 7 -11.95 -4.94 -3.94
CA LEU A 7 -11.18 -6.02 -3.30
C LEU A 7 -9.86 -6.31 -4.03
N LEU A 8 -9.88 -6.29 -5.37
CA LEU A 8 -8.66 -6.44 -6.15
C LEU A 8 -7.69 -5.29 -5.89
N LEU A 9 -8.16 -4.04 -5.89
CA LEU A 9 -7.33 -2.87 -5.60
C LEU A 9 -6.80 -2.89 -4.16
N ALA A 10 -7.61 -3.32 -3.20
CA ALA A 10 -7.21 -3.53 -1.81
C ALA A 10 -6.15 -4.63 -1.68
N LEU A 11 -6.27 -5.72 -2.44
CA LEU A 11 -5.22 -6.74 -2.52
C LEU A 11 -3.93 -6.18 -3.11
N LEU A 12 -4.02 -5.42 -4.20
CA LEU A 12 -2.85 -4.85 -4.87
C LEU A 12 -2.15 -3.80 -3.99
N ILE A 13 -2.88 -2.93 -3.27
CA ILE A 13 -2.27 -2.00 -2.33
C ILE A 13 -1.65 -2.74 -1.14
N GLY A 14 -2.24 -3.88 -0.74
CA GLY A 14 -1.64 -4.82 0.18
C GLY A 14 -0.30 -5.35 -0.33
N VAL A 15 -0.22 -5.76 -1.60
CA VAL A 15 1.04 -6.21 -2.23
C VAL A 15 2.11 -5.11 -2.17
N VAL A 16 1.74 -3.86 -2.43
CA VAL A 16 2.63 -2.70 -2.25
C VAL A 16 3.12 -2.58 -0.81
N ALA A 17 2.23 -2.73 0.18
CA ALA A 17 2.60 -2.76 1.60
C ALA A 17 3.54 -3.92 1.94
N GLY A 18 3.35 -5.07 1.29
CA GLY A 18 4.21 -6.25 1.41
C GLY A 18 5.61 -6.04 0.85
N LEU A 19 5.76 -5.21 -0.17
CA LEU A 19 7.08 -4.79 -0.69
C LEU A 19 7.71 -3.74 0.24
N ARG A 20 6.91 -2.75 0.69
CA ARG A 20 7.29 -1.72 1.66
C ARG A 20 6.14 -1.32 2.57
N SER A 21 6.36 -1.46 3.88
CA SER A 21 5.30 -1.36 4.87
C SER A 21 4.62 0.00 4.88
N LEU A 22 5.38 1.09 4.82
CA LEU A 22 4.86 2.45 5.01
C LEU A 22 4.50 3.15 3.69
N THR A 23 4.86 2.56 2.54
CA THR A 23 4.54 3.14 1.23
C THR A 23 3.04 3.11 0.96
N ALA A 24 2.37 2.00 1.24
CA ALA A 24 0.93 1.85 1.03
C ALA A 24 0.08 2.87 1.82
N PRO A 25 0.21 3.02 3.16
CA PRO A 25 -0.56 4.02 3.90
C PRO A 25 -0.19 5.46 3.52
N ALA A 26 1.07 5.74 3.16
CA ALA A 26 1.48 7.06 2.67
C ALA A 26 0.76 7.42 1.37
N VAL A 27 0.71 6.49 0.42
CA VAL A 27 -0.01 6.67 -0.86
C VAL A 27 -1.50 6.90 -0.61
N VAL A 28 -2.13 6.10 0.25
CA VAL A 28 -3.57 6.26 0.56
C VAL A 28 -3.84 7.60 1.24
N ALA A 29 -2.98 8.04 2.15
CA ALA A 29 -3.09 9.35 2.78
C ALA A 29 -2.96 10.50 1.76
N TRP A 30 -1.98 10.42 0.85
CA TRP A 30 -1.85 11.38 -0.24
C TRP A 30 -3.08 11.40 -1.15
N ALA A 31 -3.57 10.24 -1.56
CA ALA A 31 -4.76 10.12 -2.40
C ALA A 31 -6.01 10.70 -1.73
N ALA A 32 -6.16 10.51 -0.42
CA ALA A 32 -7.23 11.12 0.35
C ALA A 32 -7.06 12.64 0.47
N TYR A 33 -5.85 13.12 0.72
CA TYR A 33 -5.56 14.56 0.87
C TYR A 33 -5.78 15.35 -0.43
N ILE A 34 -5.39 14.81 -1.58
CA ILE A 34 -5.60 15.45 -2.89
C ILE A 34 -7.01 15.21 -3.46
N GLY A 35 -7.88 14.51 -2.73
CA GLY A 35 -9.27 14.29 -3.10
C GLY A 35 -9.51 13.21 -4.17
N TRP A 36 -8.55 12.31 -4.41
CA TRP A 36 -8.79 11.15 -5.28
C TRP A 36 -9.71 10.13 -4.62
N ILE A 37 -9.59 9.95 -3.30
CA ILE A 37 -10.41 9.03 -2.52
C ILE A 37 -11.13 9.84 -1.47
N ASP A 38 -12.46 9.80 -1.47
CA ASP A 38 -13.24 10.41 -0.42
C ASP A 38 -13.26 9.53 0.82
N LEU A 39 -12.67 10.01 1.92
CA LEU A 39 -12.73 9.38 3.24
C LEU A 39 -13.58 10.18 4.23
N HIS A 40 -14.24 11.26 3.79
CA HIS A 40 -15.06 12.10 4.64
C HIS A 40 -16.23 11.30 5.23
N GLY A 41 -16.53 11.53 6.51
CA GLY A 41 -17.58 10.78 7.23
C GLY A 41 -17.23 9.32 7.53
N THR A 42 -16.04 8.83 7.15
CA THR A 42 -15.58 7.48 7.49
C THR A 42 -14.65 7.48 8.70
N TRP A 43 -14.42 6.31 9.28
CA TRP A 43 -13.44 6.11 10.35
C TRP A 43 -12.00 6.44 9.93
N ALA A 44 -11.71 6.45 8.62
CA ALA A 44 -10.39 6.72 8.04
C ALA A 44 -10.19 8.18 7.62
N SER A 45 -11.13 9.08 7.94
CA SER A 45 -11.08 10.52 7.59
C SER A 45 -9.79 11.22 8.05
N TRP A 46 -9.18 10.78 9.15
CA TRP A 46 -7.90 11.29 9.65
C TRP A 46 -6.74 11.10 8.66
N MET A 47 -6.81 10.14 7.74
CA MET A 47 -5.78 9.92 6.72
C MET A 47 -5.71 11.06 5.70
N ALA A 48 -6.79 11.82 5.53
CA ALA A 48 -6.83 13.02 4.68
C ALA A 48 -6.23 14.26 5.37
N ASN A 49 -5.71 14.15 6.60
CA ASN A 49 -5.08 15.28 7.28
C ASN A 49 -3.62 15.45 6.81
N ILE A 50 -3.21 16.68 6.51
CA ILE A 50 -1.84 16.99 6.07
C ILE A 50 -0.76 16.55 7.06
N ILE A 51 -1.03 16.60 8.37
CA ILE A 51 -0.11 16.12 9.40
C ILE A 51 0.11 14.62 9.23
N THR A 52 -0.96 13.85 9.02
CA THR A 52 -0.89 12.40 8.80
C THR A 52 -0.14 12.07 7.51
N VAL A 53 -0.38 12.82 6.43
CA VAL A 53 0.35 12.69 5.17
C VAL A 53 1.85 12.90 5.38
N ILE A 54 2.23 13.97 6.09
CA ILE A 54 3.64 14.28 6.40
C ILE A 54 4.25 13.17 7.25
N VAL A 55 3.56 12.71 8.31
CA VAL A 55 4.05 11.65 9.19
C VAL A 55 4.30 10.36 8.40
N PHE A 56 3.32 9.89 7.61
CA PHE A 56 3.50 8.68 6.81
C PHE A 56 4.58 8.84 5.75
N THR A 57 4.71 10.02 5.13
CA THR A 57 5.75 10.31 4.16
C THR A 57 7.14 10.25 4.79
N VAL A 58 7.33 10.90 5.95
CA VAL A 58 8.61 10.88 6.68
C VAL A 58 8.96 9.46 7.12
N LEU A 59 7.99 8.70 7.64
CA LEU A 59 8.19 7.31 8.03
C LEU A 59 8.56 6.43 6.82
N ALA A 60 7.87 6.59 5.69
CA ALA A 60 8.16 5.85 4.44
C ALA A 60 9.55 6.18 3.88
N VAL A 61 9.97 7.44 3.93
CA VAL A 61 11.34 7.85 3.58
C VAL A 61 12.35 7.23 4.54
N GLY A 62 12.06 7.20 5.85
CA GLY A 62 12.88 6.52 6.84
C GLY A 62 13.06 5.03 6.56
N GLU A 63 11.98 4.33 6.20
CA GLU A 63 12.04 2.92 5.74
C GLU A 63 12.94 2.76 4.51
N LEU A 64 12.87 3.69 3.55
CA LEU A 64 13.66 3.68 2.32
C LEU A 64 15.15 3.88 2.58
N VAL A 65 15.51 4.77 3.49
CA VAL A 65 16.90 5.02 3.90
C VAL A 65 17.43 3.83 4.70
N ASN A 66 16.67 3.32 5.66
CA ASN A 66 17.07 2.20 6.50
C ASN A 66 17.31 0.91 5.70
N ASP A 67 16.56 0.68 4.60
CA ASP A 67 16.77 -0.49 3.74
C ASP A 67 18.10 -0.46 2.97
N LYS A 68 18.75 0.70 2.84
CA LYS A 68 20.01 0.85 2.09
C LYS A 68 21.26 0.83 2.97
N LEU A 69 21.11 0.86 4.30
CA LEU A 69 22.23 0.89 5.23
C LEU A 69 22.81 -0.53 5.46
N PRO A 70 24.14 -0.70 5.50
CA PRO A 70 24.81 -2.01 5.64
C PRO A 70 24.65 -2.66 7.03
N LYS A 71 24.00 -1.97 7.99
CA LYS A 71 23.64 -2.51 9.30
C LYS A 71 22.12 -2.63 9.40
N THR A 72 21.58 -3.74 8.91
CA THR A 72 20.20 -4.13 9.24
C THR A 72 20.20 -5.58 9.73
N PRO A 73 19.58 -5.86 10.90
CA PRO A 73 19.33 -7.24 11.33
C PRO A 73 18.48 -7.97 10.29
N ALA A 74 18.56 -9.30 10.26
CA ALA A 74 17.99 -10.15 9.21
C ALA A 74 16.58 -9.71 8.76
N ARG A 75 16.43 -9.46 7.45
CA ARG A 75 15.23 -8.96 6.73
C ARG A 75 13.98 -9.87 6.80
N THR A 76 13.99 -10.89 7.64
CA THR A 76 12.86 -11.77 8.00
C THR A 76 12.49 -11.66 9.48
N ALA A 77 12.93 -10.59 10.16
CA ALA A 77 12.55 -10.34 11.54
C ALA A 77 11.00 -10.26 11.63
N PRO A 78 10.37 -11.10 12.47
CA PRO A 78 8.92 -11.11 12.66
C PRO A 78 8.26 -9.73 12.83
N PRO A 79 8.91 -8.74 13.49
CA PRO A 79 8.33 -7.40 13.63
C PRO A 79 8.09 -6.68 12.29
N ILE A 80 8.99 -6.82 11.31
CA ILE A 80 8.87 -6.12 10.02
C ILE A 80 7.73 -6.75 9.20
N PHE A 81 7.61 -8.08 9.24
CA PHE A 81 6.51 -8.79 8.58
C PHE A 81 5.14 -8.41 9.18
N ALA A 82 5.06 -8.35 10.51
CA ALA A 82 3.85 -7.90 11.20
C ALA A 82 3.48 -6.46 10.81
N ALA A 83 4.45 -5.55 10.76
CA ALA A 83 4.22 -4.17 10.31
C ALA A 83 3.65 -4.12 8.88
N ARG A 84 4.16 -4.93 7.95
CA ARG A 84 3.63 -5.01 6.57
C ARG A 84 2.18 -5.47 6.53
N ILE A 85 1.83 -6.48 7.31
CA ILE A 85 0.46 -6.98 7.41
C ILE A 85 -0.48 -5.90 7.96
N VAL A 86 -0.09 -5.25 9.05
CA VAL A 86 -0.89 -4.20 9.69
C VAL A 86 -1.08 -3.02 8.74
N MET A 87 -0.02 -2.55 8.10
CA MET A 87 -0.09 -1.41 7.18
C MET A 87 -0.83 -1.74 5.87
N GLY A 88 -0.69 -2.96 5.36
CA GLY A 88 -1.46 -3.43 4.20
C GLY A 88 -2.95 -3.58 4.51
N GLY A 89 -3.28 -4.11 5.70
CA GLY A 89 -4.65 -4.16 6.20
C GLY A 89 -5.24 -2.76 6.38
N LEU A 90 -4.48 -1.83 6.97
CA LEU A 90 -4.88 -0.42 7.13
C LEU A 90 -5.17 0.24 5.78
N ALA A 91 -4.25 0.13 4.83
CA ALA A 91 -4.41 0.70 3.49
C ALA A 91 -5.61 0.09 2.76
N GLY A 92 -5.75 -1.24 2.76
CA GLY A 92 -6.90 -1.92 2.15
C GLY A 92 -8.22 -1.53 2.80
N ALA A 93 -8.28 -1.48 4.13
CA ALA A 93 -9.47 -1.06 4.88
C ALA A 93 -9.89 0.37 4.55
N ALA A 94 -8.92 1.27 4.37
CA ALA A 94 -9.18 2.66 3.99
C ALA A 94 -9.75 2.77 2.56
N LEU A 95 -9.23 2.00 1.59
CA LEU A 95 -9.82 1.97 0.23
C LEU A 95 -11.29 1.48 0.22
N GLY A 96 -11.64 0.58 1.14
CA GLY A 96 -12.99 0.06 1.30
C GLY A 96 -13.89 0.86 2.25
N ALA A 97 -13.40 1.94 2.86
CA ALA A 97 -14.08 2.63 3.96
C ALA A 97 -15.36 3.33 3.51
N TRP A 98 -15.31 4.04 2.38
CA TRP A 98 -16.42 4.81 1.85
C TRP A 98 -17.61 3.94 1.39
N PRO A 99 -17.43 2.87 0.60
CA PRO A 99 -18.54 1.99 0.20
C PRO A 99 -18.97 0.99 1.31
N HIS A 100 -18.52 1.18 2.55
CA HIS A 100 -18.78 0.29 3.69
C HIS A 100 -18.28 -1.15 3.52
N TRP A 101 -17.20 -1.35 2.76
CA TRP A 101 -16.56 -2.65 2.52
C TRP A 101 -15.26 -2.82 3.30
N THR A 102 -15.09 -2.04 4.38
CA THR A 102 -13.89 -1.97 5.22
C THR A 102 -13.32 -3.34 5.56
N PHE A 103 -14.15 -4.29 6.02
CA PHE A 103 -13.66 -5.58 6.51
C PHE A 103 -13.20 -6.52 5.39
N THR A 104 -13.91 -6.56 4.26
CA THR A 104 -13.52 -7.40 3.13
C THR A 104 -12.28 -6.82 2.43
N ALA A 105 -12.20 -5.49 2.32
CA ALA A 105 -11.02 -4.80 1.80
C ALA A 105 -9.81 -4.89 2.75
N LEU A 106 -10.02 -4.89 4.07
CA LEU A 106 -8.98 -5.19 5.06
C LEU A 106 -8.40 -6.58 4.83
N GLY A 107 -9.26 -7.60 4.72
CA GLY A 107 -8.84 -8.97 4.46
C GLY A 107 -8.04 -9.10 3.17
N ALA A 108 -8.50 -8.45 2.10
CA ALA A 108 -7.78 -8.38 0.83
C ALA A 108 -6.39 -7.71 0.99
N GLY A 109 -6.31 -6.59 1.71
CA GLY A 109 -5.05 -5.89 1.99
C GLY A 109 -4.07 -6.72 2.81
N VAL A 110 -4.54 -7.46 3.81
CA VAL A 110 -3.74 -8.41 4.59
C VAL A 110 -3.19 -9.52 3.69
N ILE A 111 -4.03 -10.15 2.88
CA ILE A 111 -3.63 -11.20 1.94
C ILE A 111 -2.59 -10.65 0.96
N GLY A 112 -2.84 -9.47 0.40
CA GLY A 112 -1.91 -8.76 -0.46
C GLY A 112 -0.55 -8.55 0.19
N ALA A 113 -0.50 -8.10 1.45
CA ALA A 113 0.75 -7.86 2.16
C ALA A 113 1.59 -9.14 2.35
N VAL A 114 0.93 -10.26 2.63
CA VAL A 114 1.59 -11.56 2.71
C VAL A 114 2.16 -11.96 1.35
N LEU A 115 1.36 -11.85 0.28
CA LEU A 115 1.79 -12.18 -1.08
C LEU A 115 2.95 -11.29 -1.56
N GLY A 116 2.87 -9.98 -1.31
CA GLY A 116 3.92 -9.02 -1.67
C GLY A 116 5.22 -9.27 -0.92
N THR A 117 5.14 -9.64 0.36
CA THR A 117 6.34 -9.93 1.15
C THR A 117 7.05 -11.20 0.66
N LEU A 118 6.31 -12.30 0.51
CA LEU A 118 6.87 -13.57 0.08
C LEU A 118 7.33 -13.52 -1.39
N GLY A 119 6.51 -12.93 -2.25
CA GLY A 119 6.79 -12.74 -3.68
C GLY A 119 8.00 -11.82 -3.91
N GLY A 120 8.05 -10.68 -3.23
CA GLY A 120 9.18 -9.75 -3.30
C GLY A 120 10.48 -10.37 -2.81
N TYR A 121 10.45 -11.09 -1.68
CA TYR A 121 11.63 -11.81 -1.19
C TYR A 121 12.17 -12.83 -2.19
N GLN A 122 11.29 -13.63 -2.78
CA GLN A 122 11.68 -14.64 -3.76
C GLN A 122 12.18 -14.03 -5.08
N ALA A 123 11.54 -12.95 -5.54
CA ALA A 123 11.97 -12.21 -6.73
C ALA A 123 13.37 -11.62 -6.53
N ARG A 124 13.59 -10.89 -5.42
CA ARG A 124 14.88 -10.31 -5.06
C ARG A 124 15.98 -11.36 -4.98
N LYS A 125 15.71 -12.50 -4.32
CA LYS A 125 16.66 -13.62 -4.21
C LYS A 125 17.08 -14.18 -5.57
N ARG A 126 16.13 -14.37 -6.49
CA ARG A 126 16.41 -14.86 -7.85
C ARG A 126 17.19 -13.84 -8.68
N LEU A 127 16.80 -12.57 -8.57
CA LEU A 127 17.39 -11.49 -9.37
C LEU A 127 18.81 -11.15 -8.90
N ALA A 128 19.06 -11.17 -7.59
CA ALA A 128 20.40 -11.04 -7.00
C ALA A 128 21.33 -12.19 -7.45
N ALA A 129 20.83 -13.43 -7.44
CA ALA A 129 21.58 -14.58 -7.93
C ALA A 129 21.92 -14.49 -9.43
N ALA A 130 21.08 -13.83 -10.23
CA ALA A 130 21.28 -13.68 -11.67
C ALA A 130 22.18 -12.49 -12.05
N THR A 131 22.19 -11.40 -11.28
CA THR A 131 22.83 -10.14 -11.68
C THR A 131 24.02 -9.71 -10.82
N GLY A 132 24.16 -10.27 -9.61
CA GLY A 132 25.23 -9.92 -8.67
C GLY A 132 25.20 -8.46 -8.17
N LYS A 133 24.12 -7.70 -8.43
CA LYS A 133 24.00 -6.27 -8.07
C LYS A 133 22.68 -5.99 -7.34
N ASP A 134 22.74 -5.86 -6.02
CA ASP A 134 21.53 -5.70 -5.18
C ASP A 134 20.92 -4.30 -5.22
N LEU A 135 21.74 -3.25 -5.40
CA LEU A 135 21.29 -1.86 -5.28
C LEU A 135 20.34 -1.42 -6.42
N PRO A 136 20.63 -1.68 -7.72
CA PRO A 136 19.72 -1.30 -8.80
C PRO A 136 18.36 -2.01 -8.72
N ILE A 137 18.36 -3.26 -8.25
CA ILE A 137 17.15 -4.07 -8.08
C ILE A 137 16.26 -3.46 -6.99
N ALA A 138 16.86 -3.11 -5.84
CA ALA A 138 16.14 -2.47 -4.76
C ALA A 138 15.51 -1.13 -5.19
N LEU A 139 16.23 -0.31 -5.97
CA LEU A 139 15.69 0.94 -6.49
C LEU A 139 14.51 0.73 -7.46
N LEU A 140 14.56 -0.32 -8.28
CA LEU A 140 13.47 -0.64 -9.19
C LEU A 140 12.24 -1.12 -8.43
N GLU A 141 12.41 -1.98 -7.42
CA GLU A 141 11.32 -2.40 -6.54
C GLU A 141 10.65 -1.20 -5.86
N ASP A 142 11.45 -0.25 -5.37
CA ASP A 142 10.96 0.98 -4.74
C ASP A 142 10.12 1.82 -5.71
N ALA A 143 10.59 1.99 -6.95
CA ALA A 143 9.87 2.73 -7.98
C ALA A 143 8.55 2.05 -8.34
N VAL A 144 8.55 0.72 -8.47
CA VAL A 144 7.34 -0.08 -8.73
C VAL A 144 6.34 0.04 -7.58
N ALA A 145 6.80 0.00 -6.33
CA ALA A 145 5.93 0.13 -5.16
C ALA A 145 5.26 1.52 -5.10
N ILE A 146 6.03 2.59 -5.33
CA ILE A 146 5.52 3.96 -5.27
C ILE A 146 4.57 4.23 -6.45
N LEU A 147 5.03 4.00 -7.68
CA LEU A 147 4.23 4.27 -8.89
C LEU A 147 3.01 3.37 -8.96
N GLY A 148 3.16 2.08 -8.64
CA GLY A 148 2.07 1.13 -8.56
C GLY A 148 1.05 1.52 -7.51
N GLY A 149 1.51 1.94 -6.32
CA GLY A 149 0.62 2.45 -5.26
C GLY A 149 -0.23 3.62 -5.74
N PHE A 150 0.38 4.67 -6.31
CA PHE A 150 -0.37 5.83 -6.81
C PHE A 150 -1.33 5.47 -7.94
N ALA A 151 -0.94 4.57 -8.85
CA ALA A 151 -1.82 4.08 -9.90
C ALA A 151 -3.06 3.36 -9.31
N ILE A 152 -2.85 2.48 -8.32
CA ILE A 152 -3.95 1.79 -7.63
C ILE A 152 -4.89 2.81 -6.96
N ALA A 153 -4.34 3.82 -6.28
CA ALA A 153 -5.13 4.85 -5.63
C ALA A 153 -5.95 5.69 -6.63
N ALA A 154 -5.35 6.08 -7.75
CA ALA A 154 -6.04 6.81 -8.83
C ALA A 154 -7.20 5.99 -9.41
N VAL A 155 -6.97 4.71 -9.71
CA VAL A 155 -8.01 3.80 -10.21
C VAL A 155 -9.10 3.59 -9.16
N THR A 156 -8.75 3.49 -7.87
CA THR A 156 -9.75 3.40 -6.78
C THR A 156 -10.67 4.61 -6.79
N GLY A 157 -10.11 5.81 -6.87
CA GLY A 157 -10.88 7.05 -6.93
C GLY A 157 -11.85 7.10 -8.11
N HIS A 158 -11.38 6.71 -9.30
CA HIS A 158 -12.21 6.64 -10.50
C HIS A 158 -13.39 5.68 -10.32
N VAL A 159 -13.13 4.49 -9.79
CA VAL A 159 -14.14 3.44 -9.58
C VAL A 159 -15.19 3.85 -8.56
N LEU A 160 -14.76 4.48 -7.45
CA LEU A 160 -15.68 5.00 -6.44
C LEU A 160 -16.54 6.14 -6.99
N THR A 161 -15.96 7.02 -7.81
CA THR A 161 -16.69 8.10 -8.49
C THR A 161 -17.76 7.53 -9.44
N GLU A 162 -17.41 6.54 -10.25
CA GLU A 162 -18.38 5.88 -11.14
C GLU A 162 -19.50 5.20 -10.35
N TYR A 163 -19.16 4.50 -9.27
CA TYR A 163 -20.14 3.85 -8.40
C TYR A 163 -21.15 4.86 -7.85
N LEU A 164 -20.67 5.99 -7.34
CA LEU A 164 -21.49 7.11 -6.89
C LEU A 164 -22.45 7.61 -7.97
N LEU A 165 -21.94 7.88 -9.17
CA LEU A 165 -22.75 8.37 -10.28
C LEU A 165 -23.82 7.37 -10.74
N THR A 166 -23.57 6.06 -10.57
CA THR A 166 -24.55 5.02 -10.87
C THR A 166 -25.58 4.78 -9.76
N ALA A 167 -25.22 5.01 -8.50
CA ALA A 167 -26.10 4.78 -7.35
C ALA A 167 -27.15 5.89 -7.15
N VAL A 168 -26.91 7.07 -7.72
CA VAL A 168 -27.80 8.25 -7.64
C VAL A 168 -28.84 8.27 -8.78
N LYS A 169 -28.72 7.39 -9.79
CA LYS A 169 -29.68 7.23 -10.87
C LYS A 169 -30.75 6.19 -10.52
#